data_AF-A0A7S0CA34-F1
#
_entry.id   AF-A0A7S0CA34-F1
#
_cell.length_a   1.000
_cell.length_b   1.000
_cell.length_c   1.000
_cell.angle_alpha   90.00
_cell.angle_beta   90.00
_cell.angle_gamma   90.00
#
_symmetry.space_group_name_H-M   'P 1'
#
loop_
_entity.id
_entity.type
_entity.pdbx_description
1 polymer ?
#
loop_
_entity_poly.entity_id
_entity_poly.type
_entity_poly.pdbx_seq_one_letter_code
_entity_poly.pdbx_strand_id
1 'polypeptide(L)'
;FNCPTLTGARLENQPTNPSDCFGSHYDERLFFTEGMSAVYNPSTSTLSPLTLALMEDTGWYKANFQNTNISPFGHGAGCPFVNDDCIINGGVVPESSKGFFCSTILQIDNKLDDQQLT
;
A
#
# COMPACT_ATOMS: atom_id res chain seq x y z
N PHE A 1 -2.57 8.94 4.35
CA PHE A 1 -2.35 9.95 3.30
C PHE A 1 -2.31 11.41 3.78
N ASN A 2 -3.02 11.86 4.83
CA ASN A 2 -3.22 13.29 5.11
C ASN A 2 -4.04 13.99 3.99
N CYS A 3 -5.19 13.41 3.66
CA CYS A 3 -6.11 13.92 2.66
C CYS A 3 -7.52 14.04 3.26
N PRO A 4 -7.95 15.24 3.71
CA PRO A 4 -9.22 15.42 4.41
C PRO A 4 -10.45 15.28 3.50
N THR A 5 -10.27 15.36 2.17
CA THR A 5 -11.35 15.16 1.20
C THR A 5 -11.60 13.68 0.87
N LEU A 6 -10.81 12.76 1.42
CA LEU A 6 -10.97 11.33 1.19
C LEU A 6 -12.19 10.79 1.95
N THR A 7 -13.13 10.17 1.24
CA THR A 7 -14.39 9.68 1.82
C THR A 7 -14.33 8.23 2.31
N GLY A 8 -13.26 7.49 1.99
CA GLY A 8 -13.10 6.09 2.35
C GLY A 8 -11.85 5.46 1.74
N ALA A 9 -11.65 4.17 2.01
CA ALA A 9 -10.59 3.38 1.39
C ALA A 9 -11.09 2.68 0.13
N ARG A 10 -10.28 2.67 -0.93
CA ARG A 10 -10.57 1.90 -2.13
C ARG A 10 -10.36 0.40 -1.87
N LEU A 11 -11.30 -0.39 -2.36
CA LEU A 11 -11.17 -1.84 -2.44
C LEU A 11 -10.47 -2.22 -3.74
N GLU A 12 -9.77 -3.35 -3.70
CA GLU A 12 -9.12 -3.94 -4.85
C GLU A 12 -10.11 -4.09 -6.00
N ASN A 13 -9.67 -3.71 -7.20
CA ASN A 13 -10.50 -3.69 -8.41
C ASN A 13 -9.90 -4.53 -9.54
N GLN A 14 -8.79 -5.22 -9.29
CA GLN A 14 -8.15 -6.16 -10.21
C GLN A 14 -8.06 -7.56 -9.58
N PRO A 15 -8.28 -8.62 -10.37
CA PRO A 15 -8.06 -9.98 -9.88
C PRO A 15 -6.57 -10.25 -9.67
N THR A 16 -6.20 -10.86 -8.54
CA THR A 16 -4.81 -11.32 -8.32
C THR A 16 -4.52 -12.65 -9.02
N ASN A 17 -5.56 -13.41 -9.38
CA ASN A 17 -5.49 -14.65 -10.15
C ASN A 17 -6.80 -14.89 -10.94
N PRO A 18 -6.84 -15.81 -11.92
CA PRO A 18 -8.01 -16.02 -12.78
C PRO A 18 -9.31 -16.46 -12.08
N SER A 19 -9.21 -16.98 -10.85
CA SER A 19 -10.35 -17.42 -10.03
C SER A 19 -10.76 -16.40 -8.96
N ASP A 20 -10.07 -15.26 -8.89
CA ASP A 20 -10.22 -14.32 -7.80
C ASP A 20 -11.40 -13.36 -8.01
N CYS A 21 -12.13 -13.09 -6.93
CA CYS A 21 -13.14 -12.05 -6.90
C CYS A 21 -12.54 -10.80 -6.25
N PHE A 22 -12.62 -9.66 -6.92
CA PHE A 22 -12.18 -8.37 -6.38
C PHE A 22 -13.15 -7.86 -5.30
N GLY A 23 -12.72 -6.91 -4.47
CA GLY A 23 -13.55 -6.27 -3.45
C GLY A 23 -13.42 -6.80 -2.02
N SER A 24 -12.69 -7.90 -1.78
CA SER A 24 -12.44 -8.44 -0.43
C SER A 24 -11.14 -7.92 0.21
N HIS A 25 -10.34 -7.18 -0.54
CA HIS A 25 -9.04 -6.64 -0.14
C HIS A 25 -8.99 -5.14 -0.40
N TYR A 26 -8.03 -4.45 0.21
CA TYR A 26 -7.72 -3.06 -0.12
C TYR A 26 -6.96 -2.97 -1.45
N ASP A 27 -7.18 -1.85 -2.17
CA ASP A 27 -6.49 -1.51 -3.41
C ASP A 27 -4.97 -1.52 -3.20
N GLU A 28 -4.28 -2.44 -3.88
CA GLU A 28 -2.85 -2.68 -3.70
C GLU A 28 -2.00 -1.42 -4.00
N ARG A 29 -2.42 -0.62 -4.99
CA ARG A 29 -1.73 0.63 -5.38
C ARG A 29 -1.71 1.63 -4.21
N LEU A 30 -2.74 1.66 -3.38
CA LEU A 30 -2.83 2.59 -2.25
C LEU A 30 -2.35 2.02 -0.92
N PHE A 31 -2.54 0.72 -0.72
CA PHE A 31 -2.46 0.09 0.58
C PHE A 31 -1.46 -1.09 0.61
N PHE A 32 -0.45 -1.07 -0.25
CA PHE A 32 0.62 -2.09 -0.37
C PHE A 32 1.11 -2.71 0.95
N THR A 33 1.36 -1.91 1.99
CA THR A 33 1.86 -2.42 3.29
C THR A 33 0.76 -2.82 4.27
N GLU A 34 -0.52 -2.80 3.89
CA GLU A 34 -1.64 -3.13 4.77
C GLU A 34 -1.85 -4.65 4.87
N GLY A 35 -2.23 -5.14 6.06
CA GLY A 35 -2.49 -6.56 6.31
C GLY A 35 -3.58 -7.20 5.43
N MET A 36 -4.54 -6.40 4.97
CA MET A 36 -5.66 -6.76 4.11
C MET A 36 -5.48 -6.25 2.67
N SER A 37 -4.25 -5.90 2.27
CA SER A 37 -3.93 -5.63 0.86
C SER A 37 -4.11 -6.90 0.02
N ALA A 38 -4.31 -6.73 -1.29
CA ALA A 38 -4.57 -7.85 -2.19
C ALA A 38 -3.40 -8.84 -2.27
N VAL A 39 -2.17 -8.38 -2.06
CA VAL A 39 -0.97 -9.20 -2.01
C VAL A 39 -0.34 -9.14 -0.63
N TYR A 40 -0.25 -10.29 0.04
CA TYR A 40 0.39 -10.37 1.35
C TYR A 40 1.92 -10.49 1.24
N ASN A 41 2.65 -9.60 1.92
CA ASN A 41 4.09 -9.67 2.10
C ASN A 41 4.46 -9.65 3.60
N PRO A 42 4.98 -10.75 4.18
CA PRO A 42 5.25 -10.84 5.62
C PRO A 42 6.33 -9.87 6.12
N SER A 43 7.20 -9.35 5.24
CA SER A 43 8.27 -8.42 5.63
C SER A 43 7.81 -6.96 5.69
N THR A 44 6.66 -6.62 5.10
CA THR A 44 6.17 -5.24 5.00
C THR A 44 4.72 -5.06 5.45
N SER A 45 3.99 -6.17 5.65
CA SER A 45 2.61 -6.18 6.11
C SER A 45 2.46 -5.55 7.50
N THR A 46 1.48 -4.66 7.61
CA THR A 46 1.21 -3.82 8.77
C THR A 46 -0.27 -3.90 9.11
N LEU A 47 -0.61 -4.29 10.33
CA LEU A 47 -1.96 -4.08 10.87
C LEU A 47 -2.14 -2.59 11.17
N SER A 48 -2.79 -1.88 10.25
CA SER A 48 -2.94 -0.43 10.34
C SER A 48 -4.26 -0.02 11.02
N PRO A 49 -4.40 1.26 11.42
CA PRO A 49 -5.69 1.80 11.87
C PRO A 49 -6.82 1.58 10.86
N LEU A 50 -6.51 1.45 9.56
CA LEU A 50 -7.52 1.26 8.53
C LEU A 50 -8.28 -0.07 8.69
N THR A 51 -7.57 -1.18 8.89
CA THR A 51 -8.22 -2.48 9.11
C THR A 51 -9.05 -2.50 10.39
N LEU A 52 -8.54 -1.93 11.49
CA LEU A 52 -9.33 -1.86 12.72
C LEU A 52 -10.56 -0.95 12.56
N ALA A 53 -10.46 0.15 11.82
CA ALA A 53 -11.59 1.01 11.52
C ALA A 53 -12.67 0.24 10.73
N LEU A 54 -12.29 -0.51 9.69
CA LEU A 54 -13.23 -1.36 8.97
C LEU A 54 -13.92 -2.36 9.91
N MET A 55 -13.17 -3.03 10.77
CA MET A 55 -13.73 -4.00 11.72
C MET A 55 -14.70 -3.36 12.71
N GLU A 56 -14.42 -2.14 13.18
CA GLU A 56 -15.33 -1.38 14.02
C GLU A 56 -16.59 -0.91 13.27
N ASP A 57 -16.44 -0.46 12.01
CA ASP A 57 -17.53 0.00 11.14
C ASP A 57 -18.51 -1.13 10.77
N THR A 58 -18.08 -2.41 10.79
CA THR A 58 -19.00 -3.55 10.65
C THR A 58 -19.99 -3.67 11.82
N GLY A 59 -19.69 -3.07 12.96
CA GLY A 59 -20.44 -3.20 14.21
C GLY A 59 -20.22 -4.51 14.96
N TRP A 60 -19.36 -5.41 14.47
CA TRP A 60 -19.07 -6.69 15.15
C TRP A 60 -17.99 -6.57 16.22
N TYR A 61 -17.11 -5.58 16.11
CA TYR A 61 -15.97 -5.39 16.98
C TYR A 61 -15.91 -3.98 17.53
N LYS A 62 -15.24 -3.82 18.68
CA LYS A 62 -14.81 -2.52 19.20
C LYS A 62 -13.30 -2.43 19.06
N ALA A 63 -12.81 -1.49 18.27
CA ALA A 63 -11.38 -1.42 17.94
C ALA A 63 -10.54 -0.90 19.10
N ASN A 64 -9.37 -1.50 19.31
CA ASN A 64 -8.32 -0.92 20.15
C ASN A 64 -7.18 -0.41 19.27
N PHE A 65 -7.24 0.87 18.91
CA PHE A 65 -6.26 1.51 18.04
C PHE A 65 -4.84 1.62 18.65
N GLN A 66 -4.66 1.38 19.95
CA GLN A 66 -3.33 1.36 20.58
C GLN A 66 -2.45 0.21 20.07
N ASN A 67 -3.06 -0.84 19.51
CA ASN A 67 -2.36 -2.01 18.98
C ASN A 67 -2.19 -1.97 17.44
N THR A 68 -2.17 -0.77 16.87
CA THR A 68 -1.98 -0.57 15.42
C THR A 68 -0.62 0.03 15.13
N ASN A 69 -0.13 -0.22 13.92
CA ASN A 69 1.08 0.39 13.41
C ASN A 69 0.75 1.31 12.24
N ILE A 70 1.47 2.43 12.12
CA ILE A 70 1.31 3.31 10.98
C ILE A 70 1.88 2.61 9.74
N SER A 71 1.03 2.39 8.75
CA SER A 71 1.44 1.93 7.42
C SER A 71 2.38 2.97 6.80
N PRO A 72 3.64 2.63 6.49
CA PRO A 72 4.61 3.60 5.97
C PRO A 72 4.31 4.03 4.53
N PHE A 73 3.65 3.17 3.75
CA PHE A 73 3.32 3.45 2.36
C PHE A 73 2.23 4.51 2.24
N GLY A 74 2.51 5.59 1.50
CA GLY A 74 1.61 6.73 1.34
C GLY A 74 1.35 7.54 2.62
N HIS A 75 2.09 7.32 3.72
CA HIS A 75 1.89 8.09 4.95
C HIS A 75 2.21 9.57 4.70
N GLY A 76 1.25 10.46 4.97
CA GLY A 76 1.42 11.90 4.75
C GLY A 76 1.57 12.35 3.29
N ALA A 77 1.39 11.48 2.29
CA ALA A 77 1.67 11.78 0.88
C ALA A 77 0.69 12.78 0.20
N GLY A 78 -0.37 13.19 0.89
CA GLY A 78 -1.36 14.15 0.41
C GLY A 78 -2.43 13.55 -0.51
N CYS A 79 -3.40 14.37 -0.89
CA CYS A 79 -4.48 13.97 -1.80
C CYS A 79 -4.02 13.56 -3.22
N PRO A 80 -3.00 14.19 -3.83
CA PRO A 80 -2.53 13.79 -5.16
C PRO A 80 -2.08 12.33 -5.24
N PHE A 81 -1.49 11.77 -4.18
CA PHE A 81 -1.15 10.34 -4.12
C PHE A 81 -2.36 9.44 -4.33
N VAL A 82 -3.52 9.87 -3.81
CA VAL A 82 -4.76 9.12 -3.89
C VAL A 82 -5.45 9.32 -5.24
N ASN A 83 -5.55 10.57 -5.69
CA ASN A 83 -6.41 10.97 -6.79
C ASN A 83 -5.73 10.94 -8.16
N ASP A 84 -4.42 11.15 -8.22
CA ASP A 84 -3.69 11.30 -9.49
C ASP A 84 -2.92 10.02 -9.84
N ASP A 85 -2.41 9.93 -11.06
CA ASP A 85 -1.62 8.77 -11.49
C ASP A 85 -0.31 8.66 -10.70
N CYS A 86 0.07 7.43 -10.33
CA CYS A 86 1.31 7.19 -9.57
C CYS A 86 2.58 7.44 -10.41
N ILE A 87 2.47 7.25 -11.74
CA ILE A 87 3.48 7.56 -12.75
C ILE A 87 2.74 8.22 -13.91
N ILE A 88 3.20 9.38 -14.34
CA ILE A 88 2.59 10.14 -15.45
C ILE A 88 3.33 9.89 -16.77
N ASN A 89 2.76 10.41 -17.87
CA ASN A 89 3.30 10.27 -19.23
C ASN A 89 4.82 10.53 -19.30
N GLY A 90 5.52 9.62 -19.98
CA GLY A 90 6.98 9.64 -20.08
C GLY A 90 7.72 8.99 -18.90
N GLY A 91 7.01 8.28 -18.00
CA GLY A 91 7.64 7.57 -16.89
C GLY A 91 8.08 8.51 -15.77
N VAL A 92 7.46 9.68 -15.63
CA VAL A 92 7.81 10.64 -14.57
C VAL A 92 7.07 10.26 -13.29
N VAL A 93 7.78 10.21 -12.17
CA VAL A 93 7.19 10.00 -10.83
C VAL A 93 6.82 11.36 -10.23
N PRO A 94 5.53 11.68 -10.04
CA PRO A 94 5.09 12.94 -9.41
C PRO A 94 5.61 13.08 -7.98
N GLU A 95 5.63 14.32 -7.47
CA GLU A 95 6.12 14.60 -6.11
C GLU A 95 5.42 13.78 -5.03
N SER A 96 4.10 13.62 -5.12
CA SER A 96 3.31 12.81 -4.19
C SER A 96 3.68 11.32 -4.20
N SER A 97 4.26 10.84 -5.30
CA SER A 97 4.61 9.44 -5.54
C SER A 97 6.08 9.11 -5.26
N LYS A 98 6.93 10.13 -5.07
CA LYS A 98 8.36 9.94 -4.79
C LYS A 98 8.55 9.21 -3.46
N GLY A 99 9.41 8.19 -3.48
CA GLY A 99 9.66 7.32 -2.33
C GLY A 99 8.70 6.13 -2.22
N PHE A 100 7.63 6.09 -3.02
CA PHE A 100 6.67 4.97 -3.05
C PHE A 100 6.69 4.22 -4.38
N PHE A 101 6.92 4.94 -5.48
CA PHE A 101 6.96 4.37 -6.83
C PHE A 101 8.29 4.67 -7.51
N CYS A 102 8.75 3.75 -8.35
CA CYS A 102 9.93 3.90 -9.19
C CYS A 102 9.53 3.83 -10.67
N SER A 103 10.26 4.56 -11.52
CA SER A 103 10.11 4.50 -12.99
C SER A 103 11.36 4.00 -13.70
N THR A 104 12.41 3.69 -12.94
CA THR A 104 13.64 3.07 -13.43
C THR A 104 13.70 1.64 -12.92
N ILE A 105 14.09 0.71 -13.80
CA ILE A 105 14.43 -0.64 -13.39
C ILE A 105 15.67 -0.55 -12.49
N LEU A 106 15.62 -1.17 -11.32
CA LEU A 106 16.82 -1.34 -10.51
C LEU A 106 17.80 -2.20 -11.31
N GLN A 107 18.91 -1.61 -11.76
CA GLN A 107 20.04 -2.39 -12.23
C GLN A 107 20.64 -3.08 -11.00
N ILE A 108 20.33 -4.36 -10.82
CA ILE A 108 21.06 -5.18 -9.87
C ILE A 108 22.45 -5.40 -10.46
N ASP A 109 23.40 -4.54 -10.09
CA ASP A 109 24.81 -4.85 -10.30
C ASP A 109 25.12 -6.07 -9.42
N ASN A 110 25.27 -7.24 -10.03
CA ASN A 110 25.65 -8.51 -9.38
C ASN A 110 27.09 -8.46 -8.83
N LYS A 111 27.42 -7.49 -7.98
CA LYS A 111 28.74 -7.31 -7.37
C LYS A 111 28.77 -7.61 -5.88
N LEU A 112 27.69 -8.12 -5.30
CA LEU A 112 27.61 -8.45 -3.88
C LEU A 112 26.95 -9.83 -3.67
N ASP A 113 27.55 -10.89 -4.21
CA ASP A 113 27.27 -12.28 -3.77
C ASP A 113 28.54 -13.16 -3.69
N ASP A 114 29.74 -12.55 -3.76
CA ASP A 114 31.02 -13.30 -3.71
C ASP A 114 31.87 -12.96 -2.46
N GLN A 115 31.29 -12.29 -1.46
CA GLN A 115 31.92 -12.06 -0.17
C GLN A 115 30.92 -12.22 0.98
N GLN A 116 30.44 -13.44 1.20
CA GLN A 116 30.27 -14.04 2.54
C GLN A 116 29.86 -15.50 2.43
N LEU A 117 30.79 -16.32 1.93
CA LEU A 117 30.84 -17.75 2.22
C LEU A 117 32.24 -18.04 2.81
N THR A 118 32.39 -17.70 4.09
CA THR A 118 33.37 -18.30 5.03
C THR A 118 32.75 -18.33 6.41
#